data_AF-A0A317Z867-F1
#
_entry.id   AF-A0A317Z867-F1
#
_cell.length_a   1.000
_cell.length_b   1.000
_cell.length_c   1.000
_cell.angle_alpha   90.00
_cell.angle_beta   90.00
_cell.angle_gamma   90.00
#
_symmetry.space_group_name_H-M   'P 1'
#
loop_
_entity.id
_entity.type
_entity.pdbx_description
1 polymer ?
#
loop_
_entity_poly.entity_id
_entity_poly.type
_entity_poly.pdbx_seq_one_letter_code
_entity_poly.pdbx_strand_id
1 'polypeptide(L)' 'LKKYVIESLEYNQLNVIENELPYLFGEDFSFYGRIAPAYFVFVGIRNEEKQFVTGLHTPHLNFDERMLIRIADYY' A
#
# COMPACT_ATOMS: atom_id res chain seq x y z
N LEU A 1 4.25 -1.15 -15.92
CA LEU A 1 4.12 -1.70 -14.55
C LEU A 1 2.73 -1.48 -13.98
N LYS A 2 2.23 -0.22 -13.93
CA LYS A 2 0.88 0.12 -13.44
C LYS A 2 -0.23 -0.84 -13.87
N LYS A 3 -0.37 -1.10 -15.19
CA LYS A 3 -1.38 -2.01 -15.75
C LYS A 3 -1.40 -3.38 -15.04
N TYR A 4 -0.25 -4.05 -15.00
CA TYR A 4 -0.12 -5.39 -14.40
C TYR A 4 -0.40 -5.38 -12.89
N VAL A 5 0.01 -4.31 -12.21
CA VAL A 5 -0.26 -4.12 -10.78
C VAL A 5 -1.76 -3.99 -10.52
N ILE A 6 -2.45 -3.14 -11.31
CA ILE A 6 -3.91 -2.97 -11.18
C ILE A 6 -4.64 -4.27 -11.49
N GLU A 7 -4.27 -4.98 -12.56
CA GLU A 7 -4.88 -6.27 -12.93
C GLU A 7 -4.73 -7.31 -11.80
N SER A 8 -3.55 -7.41 -11.16
CA SER A 8 -3.35 -8.32 -10.01
C SER A 8 -4.18 -7.90 -8.79
N LEU A 9 -4.23 -6.61 -8.47
CA LEU A 9 -5.03 -6.09 -7.35
C LEU A 9 -6.52 -6.38 -7.55
N GLU A 10 -7.04 -6.13 -8.75
CA GLU A 10 -8.44 -6.38 -9.11
C GLU A 10 -8.77 -7.88 -9.09
N TYR A 11 -7.89 -8.73 -9.63
CA TYR A 11 -8.03 -10.19 -9.58
C TYR A 11 -8.13 -10.70 -8.13
N ASN A 12 -7.34 -10.13 -7.22
CA ASN A 12 -7.33 -10.46 -5.79
C ASN A 12 -8.39 -9.68 -4.98
N GLN A 13 -9.36 -9.05 -5.65
CA GLN A 13 -10.49 -8.37 -5.02
C GLN A 13 -10.04 -7.27 -4.04
N LEU A 14 -8.94 -6.58 -4.36
CA LEU A 14 -8.49 -5.38 -3.67
C LEU A 14 -9.11 -4.15 -4.32
N ASN A 15 -9.58 -3.22 -3.49
CA ASN A 15 -10.07 -1.92 -3.98
C ASN A 15 -8.88 -1.03 -4.35
N VAL A 16 -8.84 -0.56 -5.60
CA VAL A 16 -7.77 0.30 -6.10
C VAL A 16 -8.19 1.76 -5.96
N ILE A 17 -7.39 2.54 -5.25
CA ILE A 17 -7.57 3.99 -5.10
C ILE A 17 -6.39 4.66 -5.79
N GLU A 18 -6.68 5.49 -6.79
CA GLU A 18 -5.68 6.35 -7.42
C GLU A 18 -5.66 7.70 -6.72
N ASN A 19 -4.49 8.07 -6.22
CA ASN A 19 -4.32 9.35 -5.57
C ASN A 19 -4.23 10.47 -6.61
N GLU A 20 -5.05 11.51 -6.43
CA GLU A 20 -5.03 12.70 -7.30
C GLU A 20 -3.75 13.52 -7.14
N LEU A 21 -3.16 13.49 -5.93
CA LEU A 21 -1.98 14.27 -5.57
C LEU A 21 -0.87 13.37 -5.01
N PRO A 22 0.40 13.71 -5.27
CA PRO A 22 1.53 13.00 -4.68
C PRO A 22 1.61 13.27 -3.18
N TYR A 23 2.14 12.31 -2.44
CA TYR A 23 2.52 12.54 -1.05
C TYR A 23 3.90 13.21 -0.95
N LEU A 24 4.12 13.97 0.12
CA LEU A 24 5.35 14.72 0.40
C LEU A 24 6.27 14.01 1.40
N PHE A 25 6.21 12.70 1.50
CA PHE A 25 7.10 11.91 2.37
C PHE A 25 8.36 11.48 1.61
N GLY A 26 9.46 11.30 2.35
CA GLY A 26 10.68 10.71 1.81
C GLY A 26 10.64 9.19 1.91
N GLU A 27 10.95 8.51 0.80
CA GLU A 27 11.02 7.06 0.71
C GLU A 27 12.25 6.67 -0.13
N ASP A 28 13.13 5.84 0.44
CA ASP A 28 14.39 5.49 -0.22
C ASP A 28 14.18 4.52 -1.40
N PHE A 29 13.02 3.86 -1.46
CA PHE A 29 12.61 3.07 -2.62
C PHE A 29 12.65 3.87 -3.94
N SER A 30 12.51 5.20 -3.86
CA SER A 30 12.64 6.11 -5.00
C SER A 30 14.00 6.00 -5.72
N PHE A 31 15.07 5.56 -5.04
CA PHE A 31 16.38 5.35 -5.67
C PHE A 31 16.35 4.19 -6.69
N TYR A 32 15.54 3.14 -6.47
CA TYR A 32 15.44 2.02 -7.40
C TYR A 32 14.83 2.41 -8.75
N GLY A 33 13.95 3.43 -8.76
CA GLY A 33 13.37 3.98 -9.98
C GLY A 33 14.40 4.60 -10.94
N ARG A 34 15.63 4.86 -10.47
CA ARG A 34 16.75 5.33 -11.31
C ARG A 34 17.49 4.19 -12.03
N ILE A 35 17.28 2.95 -11.60
CA ILE A 35 18.05 1.77 -12.04
C ILE A 35 17.16 0.80 -12.83
N ALA A 36 15.90 0.65 -12.45
CA ALA A 36 14.94 -0.22 -13.10
C ALA A 36 13.54 0.38 -13.08
N PRO A 37 12.62 -0.09 -13.96
CA PRO A 37 11.21 0.18 -13.81
C PRO A 37 10.75 -0.22 -12.40
N ALA A 38 10.29 0.75 -11.61
CA ALA A 38 9.82 0.54 -10.25
C ALA A 38 8.35 1.01 -10.14
N TYR A 39 7.58 0.36 -9.28
CA TYR A 39 6.20 0.74 -8.99
C TYR A 39 5.93 0.60 -7.50
N PHE A 40 5.34 1.62 -6.91
CA PHE A 40 5.10 1.71 -5.47
C PHE A 40 3.60 1.80 -5.21
N VAL A 41 3.12 1.07 -4.21
CA VAL A 41 1.71 1.05 -3.81
C VAL A 41 1.60 1.19 -2.30
N PHE A 42 0.51 1.80 -1.86
CA PHE A 42 0.11 1.79 -0.46
C PHE A 42 -0.91 0.70 -0.22
N VAL A 43 -0.86 0.09 0.96
CA VAL A 43 -1.86 -0.86 1.42
C VAL A 43 -2.68 -0.24 2.53
N GLY A 44 -3.99 -0.20 2.34
CA GLY A 44 -4.92 0.31 3.34
C GLY A 44 -5.05 -0.65 4.53
N ILE A 45 -4.71 -0.16 5.73
CA ILE A 45 -4.76 -0.93 6.99
C ILE A 45 -5.75 -0.38 8.03
N ARG A 46 -6.47 0.71 7.70
CA ARG A 46 -7.43 1.37 8.61
C ARG A 46 -8.57 0.41 8.97
N ASN A 47 -8.85 0.26 10.27
CA ASN A 47 -9.98 -0.51 10.78
C ASN A 47 -10.64 0.23 11.96
N GLU A 48 -11.86 0.74 11.75
CA GLU A 48 -12.58 1.52 12.76
C GLU A 48 -13.16 0.65 13.88
N GLU A 49 -13.61 -0.57 13.59
CA GLU A 49 -14.14 -1.50 14.59
C GLU A 49 -13.08 -1.86 15.65
N LYS A 50 -11.82 -2.01 15.22
CA LYS A 50 -10.67 -2.31 16.11
C LYS A 50 -9.94 -1.07 16.63
N GLN A 51 -10.40 0.13 16.27
CA GLN A 51 -9.74 1.41 16.59
C GLN A 51 -8.31 1.55 16.02
N PHE A 52 -7.99 0.82 14.95
CA PHE A 52 -6.72 0.89 14.23
C PHE A 52 -6.80 1.99 13.17
N VAL A 53 -6.73 3.24 13.62
CA VAL A 53 -7.02 4.42 12.81
C VAL A 53 -5.88 5.44 12.77
N THR A 54 -4.79 5.16 13.49
CA THR A 54 -3.64 6.05 13.63
C THR A 54 -2.60 5.80 12.53
N GLY A 55 -1.84 6.83 12.18
CA GLY A 55 -0.85 6.77 11.11
C GLY A 55 0.51 6.22 11.54
N LEU A 56 1.39 6.06 10.55
CA LEU A 56 2.81 5.77 10.75
C LEU A 56 3.43 6.79 11.73
N HIS A 57 4.45 6.37 12.48
CA HIS A 57 5.16 7.17 13.50
C HIS A 57 4.33 7.61 14.71
N THR A 58 3.21 6.94 14.98
CA THR A 58 2.45 7.12 16.24
C THR A 58 2.66 5.90 17.15
N PRO A 59 2.60 6.05 18.50
CA PRO A 59 2.75 4.93 19.43
C PRO A 59 1.56 3.96 19.42
N HIS A 60 0.47 4.31 18.73
CA HIS A 60 -0.76 3.54 18.67
C HIS A 60 -1.00 2.90 17.30
N LEU A 61 -0.04 3.00 16.37
CA LEU A 61 -0.17 2.36 15.06
C LEU A 61 -0.38 0.86 15.26
N ASN A 62 -1.44 0.32 14.65
CA ASN A 62 -1.71 -1.11 14.62
C ASN A 62 -2.52 -1.46 13.36
N PHE A 63 -2.63 -2.75 13.02
CA PHE A 63 -3.39 -3.23 11.87
C PHE A 63 -3.85 -4.69 12.05
N ASP A 64 -4.75 -5.13 11.17
CA ASP A 64 -5.16 -6.54 11.13
C ASP A 64 -4.12 -7.37 10.37
N GLU A 65 -3.45 -8.30 11.05
CA GLU A 65 -2.38 -9.13 10.46
C GLU A 65 -2.82 -9.97 9.26
N ARG A 66 -4.13 -10.22 9.08
CA ARG A 66 -4.66 -10.87 7.86
C ARG A 66 -4.32 -10.09 6.59
N MET A 67 -4.04 -8.79 6.71
CA MET A 67 -3.54 -7.99 5.59
C MET A 67 -2.20 -8.49 5.05
N LEU A 68 -1.35 -9.12 5.86
CA LEU A 68 -0.08 -9.69 5.38
C LEU A 68 -0.33 -10.80 4.34
N ILE A 69 -1.37 -11.61 4.55
CA ILE A 69 -1.76 -12.66 3.59
C ILE A 69 -2.30 -12.00 2.30
N ARG A 70 -3.21 -11.02 2.44
CA ARG A 70 -3.78 -10.32 1.28
C ARG A 70 -2.74 -9.58 0.42
N ILE A 71 -1.69 -9.05 1.05
CA ILE A 71 -0.59 -8.38 0.34
C ILE A 71 0.25 -9.41 -0.41
N ALA A 72 0.49 -10.58 0.18
CA ALA A 72 1.22 -11.65 -0.48
C ALA A 72 0.47 -12.18 -1.72
N ASP A 73 -0.86 -12.25 -1.69
CA ASP A 73 -1.67 -12.67 -2.85
C ASP A 73 -1.54 -11.74 -4.06
N TYR A 74 -1.22 -10.45 -3.82
CA TYR A 74 -1.00 -9.46 -4.86
C TYR A 74 0.35 -9.61 -5.58
N TYR A 75 1.39 -10.03 -4.86
CA TYR A 75 2.77 -10.14 -5.35
C TYR A 75 3.00 -11.39 -6.19
#